data_AF-A0A956HM74-F1
#
_entry.id   AF-A0A956HM74-F1
#
_cell.length_a   1.000
_cell.length_b   1.000
_cell.length_c   1.000
_cell.angle_alpha   90.00
_cell.angle_beta   90.00
_cell.angle_gamma   90.00
#
_symmetry.space_group_name_H-M   'P 1'
#
loop_
_entity.id
_entity.type
_entity.pdbx_description
1 polymer ?
#
loop_
_entity_poly.entity_id
_entity_poly.type
_entity_poly.pdbx_seq_one_letter_code
_entity_poly.pdbx_strand_id
1 'polypeptide(L)'
;MSGDDPRAPFDEALVSFRATLRRMDWSDELLWLARDRVRCDRRTLWVLRPAELRSSTASRGFYEAARATDHSLRIDALGALRGATVAVVIDWGGESRMLNFGVPLPDSRYAIRSITRRSTWALLGAYLRARGGAAMLDGMAIPGRAL
;
A
#
# COMPACT_ATOMS: atom_id res chain seq x y z
N MET A 1 15.69 -32.37 1.25
CA MET A 1 14.37 -32.21 1.88
C MET A 1 13.81 -30.90 1.37
N SER A 2 12.82 -30.98 0.48
CA SER A 2 12.14 -29.84 -0.09
C SER A 2 11.31 -29.21 1.02
N GLY A 3 11.81 -28.12 1.61
CA GLY A 3 11.06 -27.35 2.58
C GLY A 3 9.90 -26.68 1.86
N ASP A 4 8.71 -27.22 2.02
CA ASP A 4 7.48 -26.54 1.64
C ASP A 4 7.45 -25.20 2.37
N ASP A 5 7.56 -24.12 1.60
CA ASP A 5 7.38 -22.75 2.08
C ASP A 5 5.92 -22.64 2.56
N PRO A 6 5.64 -22.47 3.86
CA PRO A 6 4.29 -22.57 4.42
C PRO A 6 3.41 -21.34 4.10
N ARG A 7 3.70 -20.65 2.99
CA ARG A 7 3.16 -19.34 2.66
C ARG A 7 2.33 -19.40 1.40
N ALA A 8 1.21 -18.68 1.43
CA ALA A 8 0.44 -18.38 0.24
C ALA A 8 1.33 -17.59 -0.74
N PRO A 9 1.60 -18.12 -1.96
CA PRO A 9 2.18 -17.34 -3.04
C PRO A 9 1.45 -16.00 -3.20
N PHE A 10 2.12 -14.98 -3.75
CA PHE A 10 1.53 -13.65 -3.98
C PHE A 10 0.11 -13.72 -4.56
N ASP A 11 -0.09 -14.64 -5.49
CA ASP A 11 -1.37 -14.86 -6.15
C ASP A 11 -2.45 -15.38 -5.19
N GLU A 12 -2.11 -16.29 -4.27
CA GLU A 12 -3.04 -16.79 -3.24
C GLU A 12 -3.36 -15.72 -2.20
N ALA A 13 -2.37 -14.99 -1.70
CA ALA A 13 -2.59 -13.89 -0.76
C ALA A 13 -3.40 -12.76 -1.41
N LEU A 14 -3.18 -12.50 -2.70
CA LEU A 14 -3.97 -11.58 -3.49
C LEU A 14 -5.42 -12.06 -3.65
N VAL A 15 -5.64 -13.35 -3.89
CA VAL A 15 -6.99 -13.94 -3.91
C VAL A 15 -7.68 -13.74 -2.57
N SER A 16 -7.01 -14.04 -1.45
CA SER A 16 -7.55 -13.82 -0.10
C SER A 16 -7.84 -12.34 0.19
N PHE A 17 -6.97 -11.43 -0.25
CA PHE A 17 -7.15 -9.99 -0.09
C PHE A 17 -8.37 -9.49 -0.88
N ARG A 18 -8.49 -9.86 -2.16
CA ARG A 18 -9.66 -9.51 -2.99
C ARG A 18 -10.96 -10.08 -2.43
N ALA A 19 -10.95 -11.32 -1.94
CA ALA A 19 -12.11 -11.91 -1.27
C ALA A 19 -12.50 -11.12 0.00
N THR A 20 -11.52 -10.63 0.74
CA THR A 20 -11.76 -9.78 1.92
C THR A 20 -12.36 -8.43 1.53
N LEU A 21 -11.86 -7.78 0.47
CA LEU A 21 -12.42 -6.53 -0.03
C LEU A 21 -13.89 -6.68 -0.44
N ARG A 22 -14.23 -7.74 -1.19
CA ARG A 22 -15.62 -8.03 -1.57
C ARG A 22 -16.53 -8.22 -0.36
N ARG A 23 -16.08 -8.93 0.68
CA ARG A 23 -16.85 -9.12 1.93
C ARG A 23 -17.10 -7.82 2.68
N MET A 24 -16.24 -6.83 2.51
CA MET A 24 -16.34 -5.52 3.15
C MET A 24 -17.04 -4.47 2.27
N ASP A 25 -17.60 -4.88 1.13
CA ASP A 25 -18.22 -4.00 0.12
C ASP A 25 -17.24 -2.98 -0.51
N TRP A 26 -15.99 -3.41 -0.69
CA TRP A 26 -14.97 -2.67 -1.42
C TRP A 26 -14.78 -3.27 -2.81
N SER A 27 -14.38 -2.43 -3.76
CA SER A 27 -13.97 -2.89 -5.09
C SER A 27 -12.75 -3.79 -5.00
N ASP A 28 -12.79 -4.93 -5.68
CA ASP A 28 -11.65 -5.83 -5.85
C ASP A 28 -10.78 -5.46 -7.06
N GLU A 29 -11.18 -4.44 -7.81
CA GLU A 29 -10.34 -3.75 -8.77
C GLU A 29 -9.30 -2.93 -8.01
N LEU A 30 -8.02 -3.27 -8.17
CA LEU A 30 -6.94 -2.69 -7.37
C LEU A 30 -6.13 -1.67 -8.19
N LEU A 31 -6.01 -0.47 -7.65
CA LEU A 31 -4.99 0.50 -8.02
C LEU A 31 -3.73 0.21 -7.19
N TRP A 32 -2.84 -0.57 -7.78
CA TRP A 32 -1.58 -0.96 -7.17
C TRP A 32 -0.57 0.18 -7.15
N LEU A 33 -0.20 0.62 -5.96
CA LEU A 33 0.76 1.72 -5.76
C LEU A 33 1.92 1.28 -4.88
N ALA A 34 3.14 1.65 -5.28
CA ALA A 34 4.29 1.60 -4.40
C ALA A 34 4.25 2.77 -3.40
N ARG A 35 4.92 2.60 -2.24
CA ARG A 35 5.02 3.61 -1.16
C ARG A 35 5.41 5.00 -1.66
N ASP A 36 6.34 5.10 -2.61
CA ASP A 36 6.85 6.37 -3.15
C ASP A 36 5.80 7.17 -3.95
N ARG A 37 4.67 6.55 -4.30
CA ARG A 37 3.56 7.14 -5.06
C ARG A 37 2.38 7.58 -4.21
N VAL A 38 2.44 7.30 -2.91
CA VAL A 38 1.42 7.68 -1.95
C VAL A 38 2.04 8.59 -0.91
N ARG A 39 1.32 9.66 -0.59
CA ARG A 39 1.65 10.55 0.52
C ARG A 39 0.39 10.80 1.31
N CYS A 40 0.55 10.90 2.62
CA CYS A 40 -0.53 11.17 3.54
C CYS A 40 -0.14 12.30 4.48
N ASP A 41 -1.10 13.15 4.80
CA ASP A 41 -1.03 14.17 5.84
C ASP A 41 -2.41 14.29 6.45
N ARG A 42 -2.47 14.15 7.77
CA ARG A 42 -3.69 14.09 8.57
C ARG A 42 -4.65 13.00 8.06
N ARG A 43 -5.66 13.40 7.26
CA ARG A 43 -6.69 12.52 6.67
C ARG A 43 -6.81 12.67 5.16
N THR A 44 -5.82 13.29 4.51
CA THR A 44 -5.79 13.41 3.05
C THR A 44 -4.68 12.53 2.51
N LEU A 45 -5.04 11.68 1.55
CA LEU A 45 -4.11 10.81 0.85
C LEU A 45 -3.96 11.35 -0.57
N TRP A 46 -2.73 11.72 -0.95
CA TRP A 46 -2.40 12.13 -2.31
C TRP A 46 -1.76 10.98 -3.07
N VAL A 47 -2.36 10.64 -4.21
CA VAL A 47 -1.86 9.65 -5.16
C VAL A 47 -1.25 10.37 -6.35
N LEU A 48 0.01 10.11 -6.65
CA LEU A 48 0.60 10.51 -7.92
C LEU A 48 0.06 9.62 -9.05
N ARG A 49 -0.58 10.23 -10.04
CA ARG A 49 -1.17 9.60 -11.24
C ARG A 49 -0.51 10.10 -12.53
N PRO A 50 0.70 9.65 -12.92
CA PRO A 50 1.34 10.14 -14.14
C PRO A 50 0.72 9.57 -15.44
N ALA A 51 -0.62 9.47 -15.51
CA ALA A 51 -1.41 8.70 -16.47
C ALA A 51 -1.41 7.18 -16.21
N GLU A 52 -1.65 6.79 -14.96
CA GLU A 52 -2.13 5.44 -14.53
C GLU A 52 -1.39 4.19 -15.07
N LEU A 53 -0.20 4.37 -15.68
CA LEU A 53 0.98 3.49 -15.79
C LEU A 53 0.69 2.01 -15.44
N ARG A 54 0.00 1.26 -16.30
CA ARG A 54 0.53 0.42 -17.39
C ARG A 54 1.67 -0.54 -17.03
N SER A 55 1.47 -1.37 -16.01
CA SER A 55 1.63 -2.83 -16.05
C SER A 55 1.56 -3.37 -14.63
N SER A 56 1.19 -4.64 -14.52
CA SER A 56 1.20 -5.51 -13.35
C SER A 56 2.58 -5.67 -12.67
N THR A 57 3.48 -4.68 -12.72
CA THR A 57 4.92 -4.93 -12.55
C THR A 57 5.69 -4.03 -11.58
N ALA A 58 5.18 -2.88 -11.12
CA ALA A 58 5.92 -2.09 -10.10
C ALA A 58 5.75 -2.68 -8.68
N SER A 59 4.51 -2.97 -8.29
CA SER A 59 4.22 -3.63 -7.01
C SER A 59 4.61 -5.10 -7.02
N ARG A 60 4.47 -5.77 -8.18
CA ARG A 60 5.01 -7.13 -8.37
C ARG A 60 6.53 -7.13 -8.35
N GLY A 61 7.20 -6.18 -9.03
CA GLY A 61 8.65 -6.06 -8.99
C GLY A 61 9.18 -5.80 -7.58
N PHE A 62 8.49 -4.97 -6.80
CA PHE A 62 8.76 -4.79 -5.38
C PHE A 62 8.56 -6.08 -4.59
N TYR A 63 7.45 -6.80 -4.82
CA TYR A 63 7.19 -8.09 -4.19
C TYR A 63 8.26 -9.14 -4.55
N GLU A 64 8.61 -9.31 -5.82
CA GLU A 64 9.62 -10.30 -6.24
C GLU A 64 11.00 -9.94 -5.67
N ALA A 65 11.33 -8.64 -5.61
CA ALA A 65 12.55 -8.17 -4.97
C ALA A 65 12.56 -8.45 -3.46
N ALA A 66 11.44 -8.24 -2.76
CA ALA A 66 11.32 -8.51 -1.33
C ALA A 66 11.16 -10.00 -1.00
N ARG A 67 10.61 -10.82 -1.91
CA ARG A 67 10.60 -12.28 -1.81
C ARG A 67 12.02 -12.85 -1.86
N ALA A 68 12.94 -12.18 -2.54
CA ALA A 68 14.35 -12.53 -2.54
C ALA A 68 15.06 -12.17 -1.22
N THR A 69 14.40 -11.47 -0.28
CA THR A 69 14.93 -11.14 1.05
C THR A 69 14.20 -11.92 2.15
N ASP A 70 14.62 -11.75 3.41
CA ASP A 70 13.96 -12.33 4.58
C ASP A 70 12.77 -11.48 5.10
N HIS A 71 12.40 -10.42 4.39
CA HIS A 71 11.52 -9.39 4.93
C HIS A 71 10.04 -9.76 4.88
N SER A 72 9.30 -9.31 5.89
CA SER A 72 7.83 -9.43 5.91
C SER A 72 7.20 -8.36 5.01
N LEU A 73 6.17 -8.74 4.28
CA LEU A 73 5.44 -7.84 3.39
C LEU A 73 4.02 -7.62 3.87
N ARG A 74 3.47 -6.45 3.56
CA ARG A 74 2.09 -6.10 3.87
C ARG A 74 1.41 -5.39 2.71
N ILE A 75 0.17 -5.77 2.43
CA ILE A 75 -0.71 -5.09 1.46
C ILE A 75 -1.79 -4.35 2.23
N ASP A 76 -1.82 -3.03 2.16
CA ASP A 76 -2.86 -2.23 2.79
C ASP A 76 -3.79 -1.60 1.75
N ALA A 77 -5.09 -1.83 1.90
CA ALA A 77 -6.10 -1.02 1.26
C ALA A 77 -6.15 0.35 1.97
N LEU A 78 -6.33 1.44 1.23
CA LEU A 78 -6.31 2.79 1.81
C LEU A 78 -7.59 3.58 1.55
N GLY A 79 -8.37 3.16 0.56
CA GLY A 79 -9.68 3.72 0.22
C GLY A 79 -9.98 3.55 -1.27
N ALA A 80 -10.99 4.25 -1.77
CA ALA A 80 -11.44 4.13 -3.15
C ALA A 80 -11.15 5.39 -3.98
N LEU A 81 -10.71 5.20 -5.23
CA LEU A 81 -10.52 6.26 -6.21
C LEU A 81 -11.03 5.78 -7.56
N ARG A 82 -12.01 6.50 -8.13
CA ARG A 82 -12.61 6.17 -9.44
C ARG A 82 -13.19 4.74 -9.53
N GLY A 83 -13.77 4.23 -8.44
CA GLY A 83 -14.38 2.89 -8.42
C GLY A 83 -13.41 1.73 -8.15
N ALA A 84 -12.10 2.00 -8.08
CA ALA A 84 -11.09 1.00 -7.73
C ALA A 84 -10.49 1.27 -6.34
N THR A 85 -10.09 0.20 -5.65
CA THR A 85 -9.45 0.25 -4.34
C THR A 85 -7.97 0.59 -4.48
N VAL A 86 -7.52 1.64 -3.78
CA VAL A 86 -6.11 1.98 -3.68
C VAL A 86 -5.42 1.00 -2.72
N ALA A 87 -4.48 0.21 -3.24
CA ALA A 87 -3.72 -0.78 -2.49
C ALA A 87 -2.22 -0.47 -2.54
N VAL A 88 -1.55 -0.51 -1.38
CA VAL A 88 -0.10 -0.26 -1.26
C VAL A 88 0.60 -1.49 -0.73
N VAL A 89 1.73 -1.84 -1.35
CA VAL A 89 2.64 -2.86 -0.83
C VAL A 89 3.74 -2.19 -0.01
N ILE A 90 3.96 -2.70 1.20
CA ILE A 90 4.87 -2.17 2.20
C ILE A 90 5.82 -3.29 2.62
N ASP A 91 7.11 -2.99 2.66
CA ASP A 91 8.08 -3.82 3.36
C ASP A 91 7.99 -3.46 4.86
N TRP A 92 7.54 -4.44 5.64
CA TRP A 92 7.31 -4.33 7.08
C TRP A 92 8.57 -4.72 7.88
N GLY A 93 9.63 -5.19 7.21
CA GLY A 93 10.84 -5.68 7.84
C GLY A 93 10.64 -6.96 8.68
N GLY A 94 11.69 -7.36 9.38
CA GLY A 94 11.72 -8.55 10.23
C GLY A 94 11.80 -9.87 9.45
N GLU A 95 12.59 -10.81 9.97
CA GLU A 95 12.92 -12.10 9.35
C GLU A 95 11.78 -13.13 9.48
N SER A 96 10.56 -12.79 9.05
CA SER A 96 9.44 -13.73 9.04
C SER A 96 9.04 -14.17 7.63
N ARG A 97 9.41 -13.36 6.61
CA ARG A 97 8.96 -13.51 5.22
C ARG A 97 7.43 -13.66 5.07
N MET A 98 6.62 -13.28 6.05
CA MET A 98 5.15 -13.40 5.99
C MET A 98 4.53 -12.31 5.13
N LEU A 99 3.45 -12.64 4.43
CA LEU A 99 2.61 -11.69 3.70
C LEU A 99 1.29 -11.47 4.45
N ASN A 100 1.08 -10.23 4.90
CA ASN A 100 -0.14 -9.81 5.60
C ASN A 100 -0.94 -8.81 4.75
N PHE A 101 -2.21 -8.62 5.10
CA PHE A 101 -2.99 -7.53 4.52
C PHE A 101 -3.85 -6.81 5.55
N GLY A 102 -4.07 -5.52 5.33
CA GLY A 102 -4.92 -4.68 6.15
C GLY A 102 -5.98 -3.97 5.31
N VAL A 103 -7.19 -3.89 5.85
CA VAL A 103 -8.24 -3.00 5.36
C VAL A 103 -8.56 -2.02 6.49
N PRO A 104 -8.58 -0.70 6.24
CA PRO A 104 -8.90 0.29 7.27
C PRO A 104 -10.31 0.04 7.78
N LEU A 105 -10.55 0.32 9.06
CA LEU A 105 -11.89 0.28 9.62
C LEU A 105 -12.82 1.23 8.83
N PRO A 106 -14.14 0.94 8.71
CA PRO A 106 -15.07 1.68 7.86
C PRO A 106 -15.08 3.21 8.04
N ASP A 107 -14.71 3.67 9.23
CA ASP A 107 -14.66 5.10 9.62
C ASP A 107 -13.33 5.80 9.29
N SER A 108 -12.30 5.04 8.90
CA SER A 108 -10.96 5.54 8.56
C SER A 108 -10.85 6.03 7.11
N ARG A 109 -11.89 6.70 6.60
CA ARG A 109 -11.94 7.15 5.21
C ARG A 109 -11.02 8.34 5.00
N TYR A 110 -9.88 8.10 4.35
CA TYR A 110 -9.03 9.16 3.83
C TYR A 110 -9.72 9.88 2.68
N ALA A 111 -9.63 11.21 2.65
CA ALA A 111 -9.95 11.97 1.45
C ALA A 111 -8.86 11.72 0.41
N ILE A 112 -9.18 10.96 -0.65
CA ILE A 112 -8.19 10.63 -1.68
C ILE A 112 -8.18 11.71 -2.75
N ARG A 113 -7.00 12.31 -2.94
CA ARG A 113 -6.71 13.27 -4.00
C ARG A 113 -5.68 12.71 -4.95
N SER A 114 -5.76 13.16 -6.19
CA SER A 114 -4.89 12.68 -7.23
C SER A 114 -4.12 13.81 -7.88
N ILE A 115 -2.85 13.56 -8.18
CA ILE A 115 -1.92 14.54 -8.73
C ILE A 115 -1.37 13.98 -10.02
N THR A 116 -1.60 14.65 -11.16
CA THR A 116 -1.12 14.16 -12.46
C THR A 116 0.24 14.70 -12.87
N ARG A 117 0.64 15.86 -12.31
CA ARG A 117 1.89 16.54 -12.65
C ARG A 117 3.01 16.17 -11.68
N ARG A 118 4.16 15.74 -12.22
CA ARG A 118 5.36 15.41 -11.42
C ARG A 118 5.90 16.61 -10.64
N SER A 119 5.82 17.82 -11.18
CA SER A 119 6.24 19.04 -10.48
C SER A 119 5.39 19.31 -9.24
N THR A 120 4.07 19.20 -9.35
CA THR A 120 3.15 19.30 -8.20
C THR A 120 3.45 18.23 -7.16
N TRP A 121 3.79 17.01 -7.58
CA TRP A 121 4.25 15.97 -6.66
C TRP A 121 5.54 16.37 -5.97
N ALA A 122 6.59 16.78 -6.69
CA ALA A 122 7.85 17.17 -6.08
C ALA A 122 7.66 18.27 -5.02
N LEU A 123 6.87 19.30 -5.34
CA LEU A 123 6.53 20.39 -4.43
C LEU A 123 5.78 19.92 -3.18
N LEU A 124 4.75 19.08 -3.35
CA LEU A 124 4.05 18.47 -2.20
C LEU A 124 5.04 17.72 -1.29
N GLY A 125 6.03 17.06 -1.87
CA GLY A 125 7.01 16.27 -1.10
C GLY A 125 7.94 17.15 -0.30
N ALA A 126 8.42 18.23 -0.90
CA ALA A 126 9.21 19.23 -0.20
C ALA A 126 8.41 19.89 0.93
N TYR A 127 7.15 20.26 0.65
CA TYR A 127 6.25 20.84 1.64
C TYR A 127 6.01 19.91 2.83
N LEU A 128 5.71 18.64 2.59
CA LEU A 128 5.46 17.68 3.67
C LEU A 128 6.71 17.45 4.51
N ARG A 129 7.89 17.28 3.89
CA ARG A 129 9.17 17.17 4.61
C ARG A 129 9.44 18.38 5.49
N ALA A 130 9.23 19.59 4.98
CA ALA A 130 9.46 20.83 5.73
C ALA A 130 8.53 20.97 6.95
N ARG A 131 7.37 20.32 6.95
CA ARG A 131 6.42 20.31 8.07
C ARG A 131 6.61 19.16 9.06
N GLY A 132 7.68 18.37 8.92
CA GLY A 132 7.86 17.14 9.68
C GLY A 132 6.89 16.02 9.29
N GLY A 133 6.17 16.19 8.17
CA GLY A 133 5.34 15.15 7.58
C GLY A 133 6.22 14.09 6.93
N ALA A 134 6.41 12.97 7.63
CA ALA A 134 7.04 11.80 7.06
C ALA A 134 6.20 11.22 5.92
N ALA A 135 6.86 10.52 4.99
CA ALA A 135 6.22 9.86 3.85
C ALA A 135 5.36 8.68 4.32
N MET A 136 4.14 8.93 4.83
CA MET A 136 3.07 8.02 5.26
C MET A 136 3.44 6.88 6.25
N LEU A 137 4.67 6.42 6.31
CA LEU A 137 5.04 5.09 6.76
C LEU A 137 6.21 5.09 7.74
N ASP A 138 6.77 6.25 8.09
CA ASP A 138 7.64 6.35 9.28
C ASP A 138 6.81 6.66 10.55
N GLY A 139 5.51 6.95 10.41
CA GLY A 139 4.67 7.46 11.50
C GLY A 139 3.25 6.90 11.55
N MET A 140 2.90 5.87 10.77
CA MET A 140 1.65 5.14 11.00
C MET A 140 1.82 4.23 12.22
N ALA A 141 1.74 4.82 13.41
CA ALA A 141 1.31 4.07 14.58
C ALA A 141 -0.16 3.70 14.34
N ILE A 142 -0.37 2.48 13.84
CA ILE A 142 -1.70 1.88 13.70
C ILE A 142 -2.15 1.46 15.11
N PRO A 143 -3.42 1.68 15.51
CA PRO A 143 -3.91 1.38 16.86
C PRO A 143 -3.68 -0.11 17.15
N GLY A 144 -2.83 -0.40 18.14
CA GLY A 144 -2.37 -1.75 18.41
C GLY A 144 -1.03 -1.83 19.15
N ARG A 145 -0.27 -0.73 19.23
CA ARG A 145 0.84 -0.59 20.18
C ARG A 145 0.65 0.65 21.06
N ALA A 146 0.09 0.41 22.24
CA ALA A 146 0.80 0.89 23.42
C ALA A 146 1.93 -0.11 23.65
N LEU A 147 3.16 0.43 23.73
CA LEU A 147 4.45 -0.22 24.00
C LEU A 147 5.13 -0.96 22.83
#